data_AF-A0A954MRC0-F1
#
_entry.id   AF-A0A954MRC0-F1
#
_cell.length_a   1.000
_cell.length_b   1.000
_cell.length_c   1.000
_cell.angle_alpha   90.00
_cell.angle_beta   90.00
_cell.angle_gamma   90.00
#
_symmetry.space_group_name_H-M   'P 1'
#
loop_
_entity.id
_entity.type
_entity.pdbx_description
1 polymer ?
#
loop_
_entity_poly.entity_id
_entity_poly.type
_entity_poly.pdbx_seq_one_letter_code
_entity_poly.pdbx_strand_id
1 'polypeptide(L)'
;RLDPERLFKYGLTFEEVSDAIASNNENVGGGTVTDGSEMLLVHGVGRTVNIQEIGDIVITAVKGVPVRVSDVADVQLGHEIRRGAVTANGRGEAVLGLGFMLMGENSNEVTWSIKEKIASIQATLPPGVKIQTVYDRTELIDHVIHTVQKNLFEGGLLVVAVLFIFLGNLRAGLIVALAIP
;
A
#
# COMPACT_ATOMS: atom_id res chain seq x y z
N ARG A 1 -6.40 -27.09 -0.30
CA ARG A 1 -5.37 -28.16 -0.47
C ARG A 1 -6.06 -29.38 -1.05
N LEU A 2 -5.72 -29.78 -2.27
CA LEU A 2 -6.34 -30.94 -2.93
C LEU A 2 -5.81 -32.26 -2.36
N ASP A 3 -6.69 -33.26 -2.30
CA ASP A 3 -6.39 -34.62 -1.87
C ASP A 3 -6.33 -35.55 -3.11
N PRO A 4 -5.14 -36.03 -3.51
CA PRO A 4 -4.99 -36.88 -4.69
C PRO A 4 -5.82 -38.17 -4.65
N GLU A 5 -6.02 -38.77 -3.46
CA GLU A 5 -6.79 -40.01 -3.33
C GLU A 5 -8.28 -39.76 -3.59
N ARG A 6 -8.81 -38.63 -3.09
CA ARG A 6 -10.20 -38.24 -3.33
C ARG A 6 -10.44 -37.87 -4.79
N LEU A 7 -9.52 -37.12 -5.40
CA LEU A 7 -9.56 -36.82 -6.83
C LEU A 7 -9.63 -38.11 -7.67
N PHE A 8 -8.76 -39.07 -7.38
CA PHE A 8 -8.75 -40.36 -8.09
C PHE A 8 -10.05 -41.14 -7.89
N LYS A 9 -10.61 -41.15 -6.68
CA LYS A 9 -11.90 -41.81 -6.37
C LYS A 9 -13.06 -41.28 -7.22
N TYR A 10 -13.08 -39.97 -7.47
CA TYR A 10 -14.12 -39.32 -8.29
C TYR A 10 -13.74 -39.22 -9.78
N GLY A 11 -12.55 -39.70 -10.18
CA GLY A 11 -12.05 -39.61 -11.54
C GLY A 11 -11.78 -38.18 -12.00
N LEU A 12 -11.48 -37.27 -11.06
CA LEU A 12 -11.28 -35.85 -11.31
C LEU A 12 -9.78 -35.51 -11.40
N THR A 13 -9.48 -34.54 -12.26
CA THR A 13 -8.15 -33.95 -12.44
C THR A 13 -8.02 -32.65 -11.66
N PHE A 14 -6.78 -32.18 -11.46
CA PHE A 14 -6.53 -30.86 -10.87
C PHE A 14 -7.15 -29.73 -11.69
N GLU A 15 -7.05 -29.83 -13.02
CA GLU A 15 -7.51 -28.80 -13.97
C GLU A 15 -9.03 -28.63 -13.89
N GLU A 16 -9.79 -29.73 -13.86
CA GLU A 16 -11.25 -29.69 -13.70
C GLU A 16 -11.69 -28.98 -12.41
N VAL A 17 -10.97 -29.19 -11.30
CA VAL A 17 -11.28 -28.48 -10.05
C VAL A 17 -10.94 -26.99 -10.16
N SER A 18 -9.80 -26.66 -10.77
CA SER A 18 -9.38 -25.27 -10.98
C SER A 18 -10.39 -24.51 -11.85
N ASP A 19 -10.84 -25.13 -12.94
CA ASP A 19 -11.81 -24.56 -13.87
C ASP A 19 -13.19 -24.40 -13.23
N ALA A 20 -13.63 -25.38 -12.44
CA ALA A 20 -14.86 -25.29 -11.68
C ALA A 20 -14.83 -24.12 -10.70
N ILE A 21 -13.72 -23.91 -9.98
CA ILE A 21 -13.57 -22.78 -9.05
C ILE A 21 -13.57 -21.46 -9.81
N ALA A 22 -12.83 -21.35 -10.93
CA ALA A 22 -12.75 -20.12 -11.70
C ALA A 22 -14.10 -19.72 -12.31
N SER A 23 -14.82 -20.67 -12.91
CA SER A 23 -16.12 -20.44 -13.55
C SER A 23 -17.26 -20.13 -12.57
N ASN A 24 -17.14 -20.57 -11.31
CA ASN A 24 -18.15 -20.35 -10.26
C ASN A 24 -17.74 -19.25 -9.28
N ASN A 25 -16.86 -18.33 -9.68
CA ASN A 25 -16.41 -17.22 -8.83
C ASN A 25 -16.49 -15.86 -9.53
N GLU A 26 -17.54 -15.65 -10.32
CA GLU A 26 -17.82 -14.39 -11.01
C GLU A 26 -19.28 -13.95 -10.85
N ASN A 27 -19.50 -12.64 -10.88
CA ASN A 27 -20.84 -12.06 -10.98
C ASN A 27 -21.15 -11.76 -12.43
N VAL A 28 -22.42 -11.96 -12.84
CA VAL A 28 -22.86 -11.79 -14.22
C VAL A 28 -24.02 -10.80 -14.30
N GLY A 29 -24.07 -9.99 -15.35
CA GLY A 29 -25.21 -9.12 -15.64
C GLY A 29 -26.34 -9.90 -16.29
N GLY A 30 -27.57 -9.74 -15.80
CA GLY A 30 -28.78 -10.38 -16.35
C GLY A 30 -29.63 -9.43 -17.20
N GLY A 31 -29.21 -8.17 -17.39
CA GLY A 31 -29.95 -7.16 -18.14
C GLY A 31 -31.10 -6.56 -17.34
N THR A 32 -32.16 -6.13 -18.03
CA THR A 32 -33.32 -5.50 -17.40
C THR A 32 -34.61 -6.17 -17.83
N VAL A 33 -35.53 -6.35 -16.89
CA VAL A 33 -36.91 -6.81 -17.12
C VAL A 33 -37.84 -5.64 -16.85
N THR A 34 -38.69 -5.30 -17.81
CA THR A 34 -39.70 -4.26 -17.62
C THR A 34 -40.96 -4.88 -17.05
N ASP A 35 -41.44 -4.36 -15.93
CA ASP A 35 -42.74 -4.70 -15.33
C ASP A 35 -43.59 -3.43 -15.20
N GLY A 36 -44.62 -3.32 -16.05
CA GLY A 36 -45.43 -2.10 -16.17
C GLY A 36 -44.59 -0.87 -16.54
N SER A 37 -44.53 0.11 -15.62
CA SER A 37 -43.72 1.33 -15.74
C SER A 37 -42.37 1.25 -15.01
N GLU A 38 -42.03 0.10 -14.43
CA GLU A 38 -40.77 -0.12 -13.71
C GLU A 38 -39.78 -0.94 -14.55
N MET A 39 -38.49 -0.63 -14.41
CA MET A 39 -37.40 -1.38 -15.02
C MET A 39 -36.60 -2.06 -13.91
N LEU A 40 -36.73 -3.38 -13.83
CA LEU A 40 -36.03 -4.22 -12.85
C LEU A 40 -34.69 -4.66 -13.41
N LEU A 41 -33.62 -4.42 -12.66
CA LEU A 41 -32.26 -4.78 -13.06
C LEU A 41 -31.93 -6.19 -12.53
N VAL A 42 -31.63 -7.11 -13.45
CA VAL A 42 -31.31 -8.50 -13.13
C VAL A 42 -29.80 -8.66 -13.10
N HIS A 43 -29.27 -9.28 -12.05
CA HIS A 43 -27.87 -9.67 -11.96
C HIS A 43 -27.73 -11.01 -11.23
N GLY A 44 -26.75 -11.80 -11.66
CA GLY A 44 -26.34 -13.04 -11.00
C GLY A 44 -25.25 -12.75 -9.98
N VAL A 45 -25.46 -13.18 -8.74
CA VAL A 45 -24.45 -13.16 -7.68
C VAL A 45 -23.80 -14.54 -7.64
N GLY A 46 -22.55 -14.63 -8.07
CA GLY A 46 -21.78 -15.88 -8.13
C GLY A 46 -20.37 -15.79 -7.54
N ARG A 47 -19.92 -14.60 -7.14
CA ARG A 47 -18.64 -14.42 -6.46
C ARG A 47 -18.71 -14.98 -5.04
N THR A 48 -17.78 -15.88 -4.71
CA THR A 48 -17.63 -16.41 -3.36
C THR A 48 -17.04 -15.38 -2.40
N VAL A 49 -17.55 -15.31 -1.18
CA VAL A 49 -17.13 -14.35 -0.14
C VAL A 49 -16.53 -15.02 1.09
N ASN A 50 -16.73 -16.32 1.27
CA ASN A 50 -16.21 -17.07 2.40
C ASN A 50 -15.73 -18.46 1.97
N ILE A 51 -15.12 -19.14 2.93
CA ILE A 51 -14.47 -20.43 2.69
C ILE A 51 -15.45 -21.57 2.48
N GLN A 52 -16.63 -21.47 3.11
CA GLN A 52 -17.70 -22.45 2.97
C GLN A 52 -18.25 -22.43 1.54
N GLU A 53 -18.48 -21.24 0.98
CA GLU A 53 -18.94 -21.08 -0.40
C GLU A 53 -17.96 -21.67 -1.41
N ILE A 54 -16.65 -21.49 -1.21
CA ILE A 54 -15.63 -22.14 -2.06
C ILE A 54 -15.73 -23.67 -1.94
N GLY A 55 -15.91 -24.18 -0.72
CA GLY A 55 -16.08 -25.62 -0.47
C GLY A 55 -17.37 -26.19 -1.06
N ASP A 56 -18.38 -25.37 -1.27
CA ASP A 56 -19.68 -25.74 -1.81
C ASP A 56 -19.77 -25.69 -3.35
N ILE A 57 -18.75 -25.15 -4.02
CA ILE A 57 -18.67 -25.15 -5.48
C ILE A 57 -18.77 -26.58 -5.99
N VAL A 58 -19.73 -26.81 -6.89
CA VAL A 58 -19.95 -28.12 -7.53
C VAL A 58 -19.00 -28.25 -8.71
N ILE A 59 -18.20 -29.33 -8.71
CA ILE A 59 -17.26 -29.64 -9.79
C ILE A 59 -17.95 -30.49 -10.85
N THR A 60 -18.64 -31.56 -10.41
CA THR A 60 -19.33 -32.50 -11.30
C THR A 60 -20.49 -33.18 -10.56
N ALA A 61 -21.25 -34.03 -11.24
CA ALA A 61 -22.26 -34.87 -10.64
C ALA A 61 -22.06 -36.35 -11.02
N VAL A 62 -21.88 -37.21 -10.03
CA VAL A 62 -21.72 -38.65 -10.24
C VAL A 62 -23.00 -39.35 -9.81
N LYS A 63 -23.69 -39.98 -10.77
CA LYS A 63 -24.99 -40.69 -10.54
C LYS A 63 -26.04 -39.79 -9.86
N GLY A 64 -26.07 -38.51 -10.23
CA GLY A 64 -27.01 -37.52 -9.68
C GLY A 64 -26.62 -36.95 -8.31
N VAL A 65 -25.50 -37.38 -7.72
CA VAL A 65 -24.96 -36.80 -6.49
C VAL A 65 -23.90 -35.75 -6.87
N PRO A 66 -24.07 -34.47 -6.47
CA PRO A 66 -23.09 -33.44 -6.75
C PRO A 66 -21.80 -33.72 -5.97
N VAL A 67 -20.66 -33.56 -6.65
CA VAL A 67 -19.33 -33.63 -6.06
C VAL A 67 -18.83 -32.19 -5.93
N ARG A 68 -18.57 -31.78 -4.69
CA ARG A 68 -18.15 -30.42 -4.33
C ARG A 68 -16.64 -30.33 -4.17
N VAL A 69 -16.10 -29.11 -4.14
CA VAL A 69 -14.70 -28.87 -3.81
C VAL A 69 -14.34 -29.47 -2.45
N SER A 70 -15.22 -29.37 -1.45
CA SER A 70 -15.04 -29.98 -0.13
C SER A 70 -14.94 -31.52 -0.14
N ASP A 71 -15.48 -32.19 -1.16
CA ASP A 71 -15.39 -33.64 -1.31
C ASP A 71 -13.99 -34.09 -1.78
N VAL A 72 -13.23 -33.20 -2.42
CA VAL A 72 -11.91 -33.50 -3.03
C VAL A 72 -10.76 -32.64 -2.51
N ALA A 73 -11.04 -31.62 -1.69
CA ALA A 73 -10.07 -30.70 -1.15
C ALA A 73 -10.41 -30.25 0.27
N ASP A 74 -9.37 -29.94 1.03
CA ASP A 74 -9.49 -29.19 2.28
C ASP A 74 -9.40 -27.69 1.99
N VAL A 75 -10.47 -26.95 2.26
CA VAL A 75 -10.52 -25.50 2.04
C VAL A 75 -10.18 -24.79 3.34
N GLN A 76 -9.01 -24.17 3.36
CA GLN A 76 -8.48 -23.48 4.54
C GLN A 76 -7.96 -22.08 4.19
N LEU A 77 -8.04 -21.15 5.14
CA LEU A 77 -7.39 -19.86 5.03
C LEU A 77 -5.88 -20.07 5.01
N GLY A 78 -5.28 -19.86 3.85
CA GLY A 78 -3.84 -19.95 3.64
C GLY A 78 -3.14 -18.61 3.83
N HIS A 79 -1.82 -18.65 3.71
CA HIS A 79 -1.00 -17.47 3.51
C HIS A 79 -0.27 -17.60 2.17
N GLU A 80 0.07 -16.48 1.56
CA GLU A 80 0.91 -16.49 0.36
C GLU A 80 2.32 -17.01 0.69
N ILE A 81 3.04 -17.50 -0.32
CA ILE A 81 4.44 -17.85 -0.18
C ILE A 81 5.22 -16.58 0.11
N ARG A 82 5.86 -16.54 1.29
CA ARG A 82 6.66 -15.38 1.72
C ARG A 82 7.90 -15.23 0.84
N ARG A 83 7.99 -14.10 0.14
CA ARG A 83 9.18 -13.74 -0.67
C ARG A 83 10.23 -12.95 0.11
N GLY A 84 9.93 -12.58 1.35
CA GLY A 84 10.82 -11.84 2.24
C GLY A 84 10.21 -11.71 3.63
N ALA A 85 11.00 -11.18 4.57
CA ALA A 85 10.59 -10.88 5.93
C ALA A 85 11.19 -9.55 6.38
N VAL A 86 10.46 -8.81 7.20
CA VAL A 86 10.94 -7.59 7.84
C VAL A 86 10.80 -7.76 9.34
N THR A 87 11.80 -7.28 10.09
CA THR A 87 11.78 -7.30 11.55
C THR A 87 11.79 -5.89 12.13
N ALA A 88 11.08 -5.70 13.24
CA ALA A 88 11.12 -4.46 14.00
C ALA A 88 12.31 -4.49 14.95
N ASN A 89 13.49 -4.06 14.49
CA ASN A 89 14.72 -4.01 15.29
C ASN A 89 15.03 -5.32 16.02
N GLY A 90 14.79 -6.48 15.37
CA GLY A 90 15.03 -7.80 15.95
C GLY A 90 14.05 -8.24 17.04
N ARG A 91 12.98 -7.48 17.34
CA ARG A 91 11.98 -7.82 18.38
C ARG A 91 10.78 -8.62 17.88
N GLY A 92 10.78 -8.99 16.61
CA GLY A 92 9.69 -9.72 15.96
C GLY A 92 9.48 -9.27 14.53
N GLU A 93 8.62 -9.99 13.83
CA GLU A 93 8.23 -9.69 12.45
C GLU A 93 7.29 -8.48 12.43
N ALA A 94 7.46 -7.62 11.42
CA ALA A 94 6.66 -6.43 11.21
C ALA A 94 6.31 -6.27 9.74
N VAL A 95 5.24 -5.51 9.48
CA VAL A 95 4.83 -5.12 8.13
C VAL A 95 5.53 -3.80 7.77
N LEU A 96 6.25 -3.78 6.65
CA LEU A 96 6.89 -2.59 6.12
C LEU A 96 6.04 -1.96 5.02
N GLY A 97 5.64 -0.70 5.22
CA GLY A 97 5.07 0.15 4.17
C GLY A 97 6.16 0.97 3.51
N LEU A 98 6.13 1.07 2.18
CA LEU A 98 7.05 1.90 1.40
C LEU A 98 6.24 2.95 0.63
N GLY A 99 6.60 4.22 0.82
CA GLY A 99 6.08 5.33 0.02
C GLY A 99 7.01 5.57 -1.17
N PHE A 100 6.51 5.31 -2.38
CA PHE A 100 7.24 5.62 -3.61
C PHE A 100 6.78 6.96 -4.16
N MET A 101 7.75 7.71 -4.67
CA MET A 101 7.52 8.97 -5.35
C MET A 101 7.61 8.75 -6.86
N LEU A 102 6.78 9.47 -7.63
CA LEU A 102 6.87 9.44 -9.09
C LEU A 102 8.17 10.10 -9.57
N MET A 103 8.62 9.71 -10.77
CA MET A 103 9.85 10.26 -11.32
C MET A 103 9.68 11.76 -11.62
N GLY A 104 10.61 12.59 -11.12
CA GLY A 104 10.59 14.04 -11.32
C GLY A 104 9.85 14.84 -10.25
N GLU A 105 9.18 14.18 -9.30
CA GLU A 105 8.47 14.84 -8.21
C GLU A 105 9.42 15.36 -7.11
N ASN A 106 8.90 16.26 -6.27
CA ASN A 106 9.63 16.81 -5.14
C ASN A 106 9.53 15.88 -3.91
N SER A 107 10.67 15.32 -3.48
CA SER A 107 10.69 14.40 -2.35
C SER A 107 10.25 15.01 -1.02
N ASN A 108 10.45 16.31 -0.82
CA ASN A 108 10.04 16.98 0.41
C ASN A 108 8.51 17.07 0.47
N GLU A 109 7.88 17.55 -0.60
CA GLU A 109 6.43 17.71 -0.70
C GLU A 109 5.69 16.37 -0.62
N VAL A 110 6.19 15.35 -1.32
CA VAL A 110 5.61 14.00 -1.30
C VAL A 110 5.71 13.39 0.09
N THR A 111 6.85 13.55 0.77
CA THR A 111 7.02 13.00 2.12
C THR A 111 6.12 13.70 3.13
N TRP A 112 5.95 15.02 3.03
CA TRP A 112 5.01 15.78 3.85
C TRP A 112 3.55 15.32 3.65
N SER A 113 3.14 15.13 2.40
CA SER A 113 1.81 14.62 2.06
C SER A 113 1.57 13.22 2.65
N ILE A 114 2.58 12.34 2.59
CA ILE A 114 2.52 11.00 3.21
C ILE A 114 2.37 11.11 4.73
N LYS A 115 3.14 11.98 5.41
CA LYS A 115 3.05 12.18 6.86
C LYS A 115 1.65 12.63 7.29
N GLU A 116 1.09 13.61 6.60
CA GLU A 116 -0.24 14.11 6.88
C GLU A 116 -1.30 13.01 6.69
N LYS A 117 -1.16 12.24 5.61
CA LYS A 117 -2.07 11.13 5.34
C LYS A 117 -1.97 10.03 6.40
N ILE A 118 -0.76 9.66 6.82
CA ILE A 118 -0.53 8.70 7.90
C ILE A 118 -1.17 9.18 9.19
N ALA A 119 -1.01 10.46 9.55
CA ALA A 119 -1.63 11.03 10.75
C ALA A 119 -3.17 10.89 10.71
N SER A 120 -3.78 11.12 9.54
CA SER A 120 -5.24 10.96 9.37
C SER A 120 -5.70 9.49 9.49
N ILE A 121 -4.93 8.54 8.95
CA ILE A 121 -5.29 7.11 8.94
C ILE A 121 -5.03 6.47 10.30
N GLN A 122 -4.06 6.97 11.07
CA GLN A 122 -3.71 6.40 12.35
C GLN A 122 -4.88 6.38 13.33
N ALA A 123 -5.82 7.33 13.22
CA ALA A 123 -7.06 7.38 13.99
C ALA A 123 -8.07 6.28 13.62
N THR A 124 -8.01 5.71 12.42
CA THR A 124 -8.94 4.66 11.95
C THR A 124 -8.41 3.25 12.19
N LEU A 125 -7.20 3.11 12.73
CA LEU A 125 -6.57 1.81 12.92
C LEU A 125 -7.21 1.04 14.10
N PRO A 126 -7.29 -0.30 14.00
CA PRO A 126 -7.72 -1.14 15.12
C PRO A 126 -6.84 -0.96 16.36
N PRO A 127 -7.36 -1.25 17.56
CA PRO A 127 -6.58 -1.18 18.79
C PRO A 127 -5.33 -2.06 18.70
N GLY A 128 -4.19 -1.52 19.13
CA GLY A 128 -2.90 -2.23 19.13
C GLY A 128 -2.07 -2.07 17.85
N VAL A 129 -2.62 -1.47 16.79
CA VAL A 129 -1.87 -1.18 15.55
C VAL A 129 -1.27 0.22 15.62
N LYS A 130 0.04 0.34 15.35
CA LYS A 130 0.75 1.62 15.28
C LYS A 130 1.62 1.67 14.04
N ILE A 131 1.60 2.82 13.35
CA ILE A 131 2.53 3.12 12.26
C ILE A 131 3.72 3.87 12.86
N GLN A 132 4.93 3.38 12.60
CA GLN A 132 6.17 4.03 13.00
C GLN A 132 7.02 4.29 11.76
N THR A 133 7.46 5.53 11.59
CA THR A 133 8.38 5.91 10.52
C THR A 133 9.76 5.31 10.81
N VAL A 134 10.28 4.54 9.86
CA VAL A 134 11.61 3.92 9.94
C VAL A 134 12.68 4.68 9.15
N TYR A 135 12.26 5.42 8.12
CA TYR A 135 13.13 6.23 7.28
C TYR A 135 12.35 7.43 6.76
N ASP A 136 12.97 8.60 6.83
CA ASP A 136 12.40 9.85 6.39
C ASP A 136 13.47 10.66 5.64
N ARG A 137 13.22 10.92 4.35
CA ARG A 137 14.17 11.66 3.53
C ARG A 137 14.20 13.16 3.88
N THR A 138 13.14 13.70 4.47
CA THR A 138 13.06 15.13 4.81
C THR A 138 14.08 15.53 5.86
N GLU A 139 14.39 14.64 6.82
CA GLU A 139 15.41 14.91 7.85
C GLU A 139 16.77 15.29 7.25
N LEU A 140 17.21 14.55 6.23
CA LEU A 140 18.47 14.84 5.55
C LEU A 140 18.42 16.19 4.81
N ILE A 141 17.30 16.49 4.15
CA ILE A 141 17.12 17.75 3.42
C ILE A 141 17.15 18.93 4.40
N ASP A 142 16.42 18.83 5.51
CA ASP A 142 16.34 19.88 6.53
C ASP A 142 17.71 20.16 7.15
N HIS A 143 18.49 19.11 7.44
CA HIS A 143 19.87 19.27 7.92
C HIS A 143 20.77 20.00 6.92
N VAL A 144 20.66 19.69 5.63
CA VAL A 144 21.45 20.35 4.58
C VAL A 144 21.04 21.81 4.45
N ILE A 145 19.74 22.10 4.38
CA ILE A 145 19.23 23.48 4.27
C ILE A 145 19.65 24.31 5.49
N HIS A 146 19.54 23.76 6.69
CA HIS A 146 19.95 24.44 7.92
C HIS A 146 21.45 24.78 7.90
N THR A 147 22.28 23.83 7.46
CA THR A 147 23.73 24.03 7.38
C THR A 147 24.08 25.10 6.35
N VAL A 148 23.42 25.08 5.19
CA VAL A 148 23.61 26.10 4.14
C VAL A 148 23.20 27.48 4.66
N GLN A 149 22.02 27.61 5.27
CA GLN A 149 21.54 28.87 5.85
C GLN A 149 22.50 29.42 6.90
N LYS A 150 22.98 28.56 7.81
CA LYS A 150 23.94 28.94 8.84
C LYS A 150 25.25 29.45 8.23
N ASN A 151 25.78 28.72 7.24
CA ASN A 151 27.02 29.10 6.57
C ASN A 151 26.88 30.42 5.78
N LEU A 152 25.76 30.64 5.09
CA LEU A 152 25.49 31.92 4.42
C LEU A 152 25.43 33.07 5.43
N PHE A 153 24.76 32.87 6.56
CA PHE A 153 24.64 33.88 7.60
C PHE A 153 26.00 34.23 8.23
N GLU A 154 26.77 33.22 8.65
CA GLU A 154 28.10 33.41 9.23
C GLU A 154 29.08 34.01 8.23
N GLY A 155 29.06 33.55 6.97
CA GLY A 155 29.86 34.10 5.89
C GLY A 155 29.52 35.56 5.58
N GLY A 156 28.23 35.91 5.51
CA GLY A 156 27.77 37.28 5.32
C GLY A 156 28.23 38.20 6.45
N LEU A 157 28.13 37.75 7.70
CA LEU A 157 28.60 38.51 8.86
C LEU A 157 30.12 38.76 8.80
N LEU A 158 30.90 37.77 8.39
CA LEU A 158 32.35 37.91 8.21
C LEU A 158 32.70 38.94 7.13
N VAL A 159 32.01 38.91 5.97
CA VAL A 159 32.21 39.91 4.90
C VAL A 159 31.96 41.31 5.43
N VAL A 160 30.85 41.51 6.15
CA VAL A 160 30.49 42.80 6.76
C VAL A 160 31.55 43.26 7.76
N ALA A 161 32.03 42.36 8.64
CA ALA A 161 33.07 42.67 9.61
C ALA A 161 34.38 43.12 8.93
N VAL A 162 34.81 42.40 7.88
CA VAL A 162 36.00 42.76 7.10
C VAL A 162 35.83 44.13 6.43
N LEU A 163 34.68 44.40 5.81
CA LEU A 163 34.41 45.70 5.19
C LEU A 163 34.46 46.86 6.19
N PHE A 164 33.93 46.68 7.41
CA PHE A 164 34.03 47.70 8.46
C PHE A 164 35.48 47.98 8.85
N ILE A 165 36.32 46.94 8.98
CA ILE A 165 37.74 47.07 9.33
C ILE A 165 38.50 47.85 8.25
N PHE A 166 38.26 47.54 6.97
CA PHE A 166 39.01 48.15 5.87
C PHE A 166 38.51 49.55 5.47
N LEU A 167 37.19 49.82 5.51
CA LEU A 167 36.64 51.12 5.11
C LEU A 167 36.64 52.14 6.26
N GLY A 168 36.65 51.69 7.52
CA GLY A 168 36.61 52.58 8.69
C GLY A 168 35.34 53.44 8.81
N ASN A 169 34.39 53.30 7.88
CA ASN A 169 33.17 54.09 7.79
C ASN A 169 31.95 53.18 7.85
N LEU A 170 31.18 53.31 8.94
CA LEU A 170 30.02 52.48 9.21
C LEU A 170 28.95 52.57 8.10
N ARG A 171 28.81 53.75 7.47
CA ARG A 171 27.81 53.96 6.42
C ARG A 171 28.15 53.20 5.14
N ALA A 172 29.43 53.15 4.76
CA ALA A 172 29.86 52.47 3.54
C ALA A 172 29.76 50.94 3.66
N GLY A 173 30.11 50.38 4.83
CA GLY A 173 29.96 48.94 5.11
C GLY A 173 28.50 48.48 5.05
N LEU A 174 27.57 49.25 5.63
CA LEU A 174 26.13 48.94 5.58
C LEU A 174 25.54 49.01 4.17
N ILE A 175 25.97 49.97 3.33
CA ILE A 175 25.49 50.09 1.95
C ILE A 175 25.88 48.84 1.13
N VAL A 176 27.10 48.33 1.30
CA VAL A 176 27.56 47.14 0.58
C VAL A 176 26.90 45.87 1.13
N ALA A 177 26.70 45.78 2.45
CA ALA A 177 25.96 44.68 3.07
C ALA A 177 24.54 44.56 2.52
N LEU A 178 23.86 45.70 2.30
CA LEU A 178 22.51 45.76 1.74
C LEU A 178 22.43 45.38 0.26
N ALA A 179 23.56 45.34 -0.44
CA ALA A 179 23.62 44.95 -1.85
C ALA A 179 23.66 43.42 -2.04
N ILE A 180 23.91 42.66 -0.97
CA ILE A 180 23.79 41.21 -0.94
C ILE A 180 22.31 40.89 -0.67
N PRO A 181 21.59 40.22 -1.60
CA PRO A 181 20.19 39.86 -1.43
C PRO A 181 19.91 38.98 -0.22
#